data_AF-A0A846W723-F1
#
_entry.id   AF-A0A846W723-F1
#
_cell.length_a   1.000
_cell.length_b   1.000
_cell.length_c   1.000
_cell.angle_alpha   90.00
_cell.angle_beta   90.00
_cell.angle_gamma   90.00
#
_symmetry.space_group_name_H-M   'P 1'
#
loop_
_entity.id
_entity.type
_entity.pdbx_description
1 polymer ?
#
loop_
_entity_poly.entity_id
_entity_poly.type
_entity_poly.pdbx_seq_one_letter_code
_entity_poly.pdbx_strand_id
1 'polypeptide(L)'
;MIHPAPPHEGAVPPSPPPSTGIPVVRPWGESSPNLAPEPTPSRRRSPVLLAIVAVVVLLTAAGAVTGYLLTRPGEPRMAVGDCVSRDELPVEYACADDLAVYRVHAREPMQHPFALSCMKFEKATRAVADPSPTDGETVLCLEPTEKNATDAGGLRPGDCIDVRKSGGEIERSTCGFTGGPHVVIATELHVKVPVTDRACESHPETREAYAQSSLGGRAVVICTKPAEDSDSMAGAFVGECASNVSMKTIACAHRSATHRVLSVRTQYTEPADPKCEEVTNANAASVSVNDNTDLRVVVCLGPIDQNHLGYARPGDCVTGYAGTAGLPRLVSCDDSSADGRVTSVYDEANIGCSAGEARMSREAGVSHGSTICLVAT
;
A
#
# COMPACT_ATOMS: atom_id res chain seq x y z
N MET A 1 7.98 -50.57 -2.65
CA MET A 1 9.38 -50.33 -3.09
C MET A 1 9.51 -48.82 -3.19
N ILE A 2 10.30 -48.06 -2.42
CA ILE A 2 11.46 -48.30 -1.57
C ILE A 2 11.34 -47.30 -0.39
N HIS A 3 11.53 -47.76 0.84
CA HIS A 3 11.88 -46.91 1.99
C HIS A 3 13.41 -46.76 2.04
N PRO A 4 13.92 -45.63 2.58
CA PRO A 4 14.68 -45.78 3.82
C PRO A 4 14.42 -44.69 4.87
N ALA A 5 14.89 -45.00 6.08
CA ALA A 5 14.54 -44.51 7.40
C ALA A 5 15.44 -43.35 7.95
N PRO A 6 15.04 -42.67 9.04
CA PRO A 6 15.93 -41.95 9.98
C PRO A 6 16.62 -42.97 10.93
N PRO A 7 17.51 -42.65 11.93
CA PRO A 7 17.72 -41.39 12.68
C PRO A 7 19.19 -41.08 13.06
N HIS A 8 19.45 -39.98 13.79
CA HIS A 8 20.52 -39.93 14.80
C HIS A 8 20.18 -38.95 15.94
N GLU A 9 19.73 -39.50 17.06
CA GLU A 9 20.03 -39.01 18.41
C GLU A 9 21.35 -39.64 18.90
N GLY A 10 22.03 -38.95 19.81
CA GLY A 10 23.19 -39.42 20.56
C GLY A 10 23.95 -38.22 21.16
N ALA A 11 23.50 -37.72 22.32
CA ALA A 11 24.09 -37.99 23.65
C ALA A 11 25.44 -37.27 23.85
N VAL A 12 25.66 -36.46 24.89
CA VAL A 12 25.88 -36.93 26.28
C VAL A 12 25.72 -35.76 27.31
N PRO A 13 25.11 -35.98 28.50
CA PRO A 13 25.14 -35.15 29.73
C PRO A 13 26.18 -35.70 30.77
N PRO A 14 26.32 -35.34 32.08
CA PRO A 14 25.64 -34.33 32.95
C PRO A 14 26.57 -33.46 33.89
N SER A 15 25.98 -32.39 34.49
CA SER A 15 26.09 -31.74 35.85
C SER A 15 27.40 -31.69 36.69
N PRO A 16 27.57 -30.93 37.83
CA PRO A 16 26.69 -29.98 38.59
C PRO A 16 27.40 -28.63 39.05
N PRO A 17 26.79 -27.75 39.89
CA PRO A 17 27.20 -26.36 40.22
C PRO A 17 28.05 -26.32 41.53
N PRO A 18 28.34 -25.20 42.26
CA PRO A 18 27.88 -23.79 42.18
C PRO A 18 28.98 -22.71 42.34
N SER A 19 28.65 -21.43 42.13
CA SER A 19 29.41 -20.34 42.75
C SER A 19 28.55 -19.11 43.01
N THR A 20 28.32 -18.88 44.29
CA THR A 20 27.78 -17.70 44.97
C THR A 20 28.70 -16.49 44.82
N GLY A 21 28.11 -15.32 44.58
CA GLY A 21 28.82 -14.03 44.58
C GLY A 21 27.94 -12.86 44.97
N ILE A 22 27.29 -12.94 46.14
CA ILE A 22 26.81 -11.76 46.88
C ILE A 22 27.95 -11.35 47.82
N PRO A 23 28.43 -10.10 47.81
CA PRO A 23 29.08 -9.56 48.99
C PRO A 23 28.03 -8.90 49.89
N VAL A 24 27.52 -9.68 50.84
CA VAL A 24 26.90 -9.16 52.06
C VAL A 24 28.02 -8.57 52.90
N VAL A 25 27.99 -7.26 53.08
CA VAL A 25 28.81 -6.54 54.05
C VAL A 25 28.30 -6.86 55.45
N ARG A 26 29.09 -7.58 56.24
CA ARG A 26 29.20 -7.41 57.70
C ARG A 26 30.63 -7.73 58.11
N PRO A 27 31.15 -7.00 59.11
CA PRO A 27 31.30 -7.66 60.40
C PRO A 27 30.79 -6.81 61.56
N TRP A 28 30.04 -7.46 62.44
CA TRP A 28 29.94 -7.10 63.85
C TRP A 28 30.90 -8.01 64.63
N GLY A 29 31.56 -7.42 65.64
CA GLY A 29 32.48 -8.05 66.59
C GLY A 29 33.14 -6.91 67.38
N GLU A 30 32.51 -6.34 68.42
CA GLU A 30 32.25 -6.87 69.77
C GLU A 30 33.52 -6.92 70.65
N SER A 31 33.67 -5.93 71.54
CA SER A 31 33.93 -6.09 72.99
C SER A 31 34.24 -4.75 73.70
N SER A 32 33.58 -4.58 74.86
CA SER A 32 33.54 -3.47 75.85
C SER A 32 34.89 -3.22 76.60
N PRO A 33 35.02 -2.34 77.64
CA PRO A 33 34.16 -1.26 78.16
C PRO A 33 34.89 0.08 78.48
N ASN A 34 34.10 1.14 78.76
CA ASN A 34 34.36 2.32 79.62
C ASN A 34 35.73 3.07 79.57
N LEU A 35 35.67 4.35 79.18
CA LEU A 35 36.20 5.47 79.98
C LEU A 35 35.73 6.80 79.38
N ALA A 36 34.92 7.53 80.13
CA ALA A 36 34.61 8.93 79.85
C ALA A 36 35.83 9.81 80.20
N PRO A 37 36.13 10.83 79.40
CA PRO A 37 36.79 12.03 79.91
C PRO A 37 35.88 13.26 79.80
N GLU A 38 35.99 14.11 80.81
CA GLU A 38 35.31 15.38 81.03
C GLU A 38 35.27 16.35 79.83
N PRO A 39 34.19 17.14 79.67
CA PRO A 39 34.15 18.24 78.73
C PRO A 39 34.91 19.46 79.28
N THR A 40 35.90 19.92 78.52
CA THR A 40 36.54 21.24 78.69
C THR A 40 35.64 22.37 78.18
N PRO A 41 35.82 23.62 78.65
CA PRO A 41 34.71 24.56 78.84
C PRO A 41 34.16 25.14 77.54
N SER A 42 32.82 25.11 77.42
CA SER A 42 32.08 25.74 76.34
C SER A 42 32.26 27.26 76.36
N ARG A 43 32.85 27.81 75.30
CA ARG A 43 32.63 29.21 74.92
C ARG A 43 31.13 29.38 74.69
N ARG A 44 30.45 30.15 75.55
CA ARG A 44 29.05 30.58 75.36
C ARG A 44 28.92 31.26 74.00
N ARG A 45 28.49 30.51 72.98
CA ARG A 45 27.95 31.07 71.74
C ARG A 45 26.46 31.25 71.95
N SER A 46 26.01 32.50 71.78
CA SER A 46 24.64 32.93 72.04
C SER A 46 23.63 32.01 71.34
N PRO A 47 22.61 31.47 72.06
CA PRO A 47 21.59 30.59 71.47
C PRO A 47 20.79 31.27 70.36
N VAL A 48 20.80 32.60 70.34
CA VAL A 48 20.19 33.43 69.29
C VAL A 48 20.88 33.21 67.94
N LEU A 49 22.20 33.00 67.93
CA LEU A 49 22.98 32.89 66.69
C LEU A 49 22.80 31.51 66.03
N LEU A 50 22.62 30.46 66.83
CA LEU A 50 22.25 29.12 66.36
C LEU A 50 20.84 29.07 65.79
N ALA A 51 19.89 29.77 66.43
CA ALA A 51 18.52 29.87 65.94
C ALA A 51 18.43 30.62 64.59
N ILE A 52 19.19 31.71 64.43
CA ILE A 52 19.24 32.46 63.17
C ILE A 52 19.84 31.61 62.06
N VAL A 53 20.96 30.90 62.32
CA VAL A 53 21.57 30.03 61.30
C VAL A 53 20.63 28.90 60.89
N ALA A 54 19.93 28.28 61.84
CA ALA A 54 18.95 27.22 61.54
C ALA A 54 17.78 27.74 60.68
N VAL A 55 17.25 28.93 60.99
CA VAL A 55 16.16 29.56 60.23
C VAL A 55 16.63 29.96 58.83
N VAL A 56 17.83 30.51 58.69
CA VAL A 56 18.40 30.87 57.38
C VAL A 56 18.62 29.63 56.54
N VAL A 57 19.17 28.54 57.11
CA VAL A 57 19.36 27.27 56.38
C VAL A 57 18.02 26.69 55.95
N LEU A 58 17.01 26.68 56.83
CA LEU A 58 15.66 26.19 56.50
C LEU A 58 14.98 27.05 55.42
N LEU A 59 15.13 28.38 55.47
CA LEU A 59 14.58 29.28 54.45
C LEU A 59 15.31 29.14 53.11
N THR A 60 16.63 28.95 53.10
CA THR A 60 17.38 28.68 51.87
C THR A 60 17.09 27.31 51.28
N ALA A 61 16.91 26.28 52.12
CA ALA A 61 16.53 24.94 51.67
C ALA A 61 15.09 24.93 51.14
N ALA A 62 14.15 25.59 51.82
CA ALA A 62 12.79 25.75 51.35
C ALA A 62 12.76 26.56 50.03
N GLY A 63 13.50 27.66 49.94
CA GLY A 63 13.61 28.46 48.71
C GLY A 63 14.24 27.70 47.54
N ALA A 64 15.27 26.89 47.80
CA ALA A 64 15.91 26.05 46.78
C ALA A 64 15.00 24.90 46.32
N VAL A 65 14.27 24.25 47.23
CA VAL A 65 13.32 23.18 46.89
C VAL A 65 12.10 23.73 46.14
N THR A 66 11.55 24.86 46.60
CA THR A 66 10.39 25.49 45.97
C THR A 66 10.77 26.12 44.62
N GLY A 67 11.95 26.74 44.52
CA GLY A 67 12.50 27.25 43.27
C GLY A 67 12.78 26.13 42.26
N TYR A 68 13.40 25.03 42.71
CA TYR A 68 13.66 23.86 41.86
C TYR A 68 12.38 23.14 41.40
N LEU A 69 11.33 23.09 42.23
CA LEU A 69 10.02 22.56 41.84
C LEU A 69 9.28 23.46 40.85
N LEU A 70 9.47 24.78 40.93
CA LEU A 70 8.84 25.75 40.03
C LEU A 70 9.60 25.95 38.70
N THR A 71 10.90 25.60 38.65
CA THR A 71 11.73 25.75 37.45
C THR A 71 12.09 24.44 36.78
N ARG A 72 11.56 23.28 37.22
CA ARG A 72 11.62 22.09 36.36
C ARG A 72 10.74 22.37 35.15
N PRO A 73 11.29 22.40 33.92
CA PRO A 73 10.47 22.09 32.77
C PRO A 73 9.99 20.66 33.05
N GLY A 74 8.70 20.47 33.29
CA GLY A 74 8.14 19.12 33.18
C GLY A 74 8.55 18.62 31.81
N GLU A 75 9.21 17.46 31.74
CA GLU A 75 9.50 16.85 30.44
C GLU A 75 8.21 16.88 29.63
N PRO A 76 8.22 17.44 28.41
CA PRO A 76 7.03 17.48 27.58
C PRO A 76 6.64 16.04 27.29
N ARG A 77 5.66 15.55 28.05
CA ARG A 77 4.96 14.31 27.71
C ARG A 77 4.19 14.64 26.45
N MET A 78 4.52 13.96 25.35
CA MET A 78 3.79 14.11 24.10
C MET A 78 2.31 13.81 24.37
N ALA A 79 1.49 14.84 24.24
CA ALA A 79 0.06 14.79 24.44
C ALA A 79 -0.62 14.22 23.19
N VAL A 80 -1.82 13.68 23.39
CA VAL A 80 -2.69 13.35 22.26
C VAL A 80 -2.95 14.62 21.46
N GLY A 81 -2.66 14.56 20.17
CA GLY A 81 -2.78 15.66 19.24
C GLY A 81 -1.45 16.31 18.87
N ASP A 82 -0.37 16.07 19.62
CA ASP A 82 0.96 16.61 19.32
C ASP A 82 1.54 15.95 18.08
N CYS A 83 2.36 16.70 17.35
CA CYS A 83 3.01 16.20 16.15
C CYS A 83 4.47 15.86 16.44
N VAL A 84 4.94 14.77 15.83
CA VAL A 84 6.22 14.15 16.15
C VAL A 84 6.98 13.73 14.89
N SER A 85 8.31 13.65 14.98
CA SER A 85 9.16 13.17 13.88
C SER A 85 9.22 11.65 13.77
N ARG A 86 9.87 11.19 12.70
CA ARG A 86 10.26 9.80 12.47
C ARG A 86 11.62 9.55 13.11
N ASP A 87 11.62 8.81 14.22
CA ASP A 87 12.78 8.12 14.81
C ASP A 87 12.29 6.95 15.69
N GLU A 88 13.18 6.05 16.12
CA GLU A 88 12.86 4.99 17.10
C GLU A 88 12.29 5.56 18.42
N LEU A 89 12.60 6.84 18.69
CA LEU A 89 12.06 7.63 19.78
C LEU A 89 11.40 8.89 19.20
N PRO A 90 10.08 9.05 19.30
CA PRO A 90 9.39 10.22 18.76
C PRO A 90 9.85 11.51 19.46
N VAL A 91 10.08 12.56 18.69
CA VAL A 91 10.41 13.91 19.20
C VAL A 91 9.30 14.86 18.79
N GLU A 92 8.84 15.69 19.72
CA GLU A 92 7.78 16.68 19.47
C GLU A 92 8.27 17.82 18.56
N TYR A 93 7.46 18.15 17.56
CA TYR A 93 7.62 19.31 16.69
C TYR A 93 6.31 20.08 16.62
N ALA A 94 6.38 21.37 16.27
CA ALA A 94 5.20 22.09 15.85
C ALA A 94 4.55 21.38 14.66
N CYS A 95 3.24 21.19 14.65
CA CYS A 95 2.56 20.50 13.53
C CYS A 95 2.75 21.18 12.17
N ALA A 96 3.11 22.47 12.16
CA ALA A 96 3.47 23.21 10.96
C ALA A 96 4.88 22.90 10.43
N ASP A 97 5.76 22.28 11.22
CA ASP A 97 7.13 21.89 10.84
C ASP A 97 7.14 20.69 9.88
N ASP A 98 7.98 20.71 8.86
CA ASP A 98 8.10 19.64 7.86
C ASP A 98 8.60 18.31 8.47
N LEU A 99 9.28 18.37 9.62
CA LEU A 99 9.73 17.21 10.36
C LEU A 99 8.60 16.49 11.12
N ALA A 100 7.43 17.12 11.25
CA ALA A 100 6.28 16.62 11.99
C ALA A 100 5.45 15.61 11.17
N VAL A 101 6.00 14.41 10.95
CA VAL A 101 5.46 13.38 10.06
C VAL A 101 4.42 12.44 10.71
N TYR A 102 4.25 12.48 12.03
CA TYR A 102 3.15 11.79 12.72
C TYR A 102 2.43 12.72 13.67
N ARG A 103 1.20 12.35 14.01
CA ARG A 103 0.42 12.93 15.10
C ARG A 103 0.12 11.84 16.11
N VAL A 104 0.26 12.16 17.39
CA VAL A 104 -0.13 11.25 18.48
C VAL A 104 -1.64 11.16 18.51
N HIS A 105 -2.18 10.02 18.08
CA HIS A 105 -3.61 9.77 18.04
C HIS A 105 -4.13 9.28 19.38
N ALA A 106 -3.38 8.42 20.05
CA ALA A 106 -3.72 7.89 21.36
C ALA A 106 -2.46 7.51 22.15
N ARG A 107 -2.66 7.36 23.45
CA ARG A 107 -1.62 6.99 24.41
C ARG A 107 -2.17 5.89 25.29
N GLU A 108 -1.50 4.73 25.29
CA GLU A 108 -2.02 3.50 25.88
C GLU A 108 -1.03 2.82 26.83
N PRO A 109 -1.49 2.20 27.92
CA PRO A 109 -0.63 1.39 28.77
C PRO A 109 -0.15 0.11 28.06
N MET A 110 1.09 -0.27 28.33
CA MET A 110 1.87 -1.37 27.72
C MET A 110 1.43 -2.78 28.16
N GLN A 111 0.17 -2.99 28.53
CA GLN A 111 -0.29 -4.30 29.05
C GLN A 111 -0.41 -5.40 27.97
N HIS A 112 -0.18 -5.07 26.70
CA HIS A 112 -0.26 -5.96 25.53
C HIS A 112 0.91 -5.69 24.56
N PRO A 113 1.21 -6.58 23.58
CA PRO A 113 2.16 -6.22 22.52
C PRO A 113 1.72 -4.92 21.88
N PHE A 114 2.64 -3.94 21.82
CA PHE A 114 2.39 -2.53 21.50
C PHE A 114 1.39 -2.30 20.36
N ALA A 115 1.48 -3.13 19.33
CA ALA A 115 0.62 -3.06 18.16
C ALA A 115 -0.86 -3.34 18.46
N LEU A 116 -1.17 -4.32 19.33
CA LEU A 116 -2.55 -4.73 19.63
C LEU A 116 -3.34 -3.62 20.33
N SER A 117 -2.74 -2.94 21.32
CA SER A 117 -3.41 -1.82 22.01
C SER A 117 -3.77 -0.69 21.05
N CYS A 118 -2.90 -0.42 20.06
CA CYS A 118 -3.13 0.63 19.09
C CYS A 118 -4.12 0.25 17.96
N MET A 119 -4.39 -1.04 17.75
CA MET A 119 -5.36 -1.49 16.73
C MET A 119 -6.78 -0.97 16.96
N LYS A 120 -7.16 -0.68 18.22
CA LYS A 120 -8.50 -0.16 18.53
C LYS A 120 -8.75 1.25 17.97
N PHE A 121 -7.70 1.92 17.50
CA PHE A 121 -7.77 3.24 16.90
C PHE A 121 -7.66 3.15 15.38
N GLU A 122 -8.76 3.46 14.71
CA GLU A 122 -8.87 3.28 13.26
C GLU A 122 -7.78 4.02 12.48
N LYS A 123 -7.40 5.22 12.92
CA LYS A 123 -6.44 6.08 12.21
C LYS A 123 -4.97 5.81 12.54
N ALA A 124 -4.69 4.99 13.55
CA ALA A 124 -3.31 4.68 13.93
C ALA A 124 -2.71 3.63 12.99
N THR A 125 -1.58 3.95 12.36
CA THR A 125 -0.83 3.03 11.50
C THR A 125 0.46 2.54 12.14
N ARG A 126 0.88 3.17 13.25
CA ARG A 126 2.11 2.83 13.99
C ARG A 126 1.94 2.93 15.50
N ALA A 127 2.77 2.19 16.23
CA ALA A 127 2.81 2.13 17.69
C ALA A 127 4.28 2.22 18.10
N VAL A 128 4.62 3.20 18.92
CA VAL A 128 6.00 3.45 19.38
C VAL A 128 6.03 3.66 20.89
N ALA A 129 7.15 3.34 21.53
CA ALA A 129 7.32 3.61 22.94
C ALA A 129 7.42 5.13 23.19
N ASP A 130 6.78 5.61 24.26
CA ASP A 130 6.96 6.99 24.73
C ASP A 130 8.38 7.11 25.34
N PRO A 131 9.25 8.03 24.84
CA PRO A 131 10.62 8.22 25.33
C PRO A 131 10.71 8.81 26.74
N SER A 132 9.60 9.23 27.34
CA SER A 132 9.58 9.82 28.69
C SER A 132 10.16 8.87 29.74
N PRO A 133 11.21 9.29 30.51
CA PRO A 133 11.97 8.44 31.43
C PRO A 133 11.21 8.01 32.70
N THR A 134 9.94 8.41 32.87
CA THR A 134 9.14 8.08 34.06
C THR A 134 8.06 7.03 33.86
N ASP A 135 7.64 6.76 32.62
CA ASP A 135 6.55 5.81 32.34
C ASP A 135 6.98 4.83 31.24
N GLY A 136 7.93 3.93 31.55
CA GLY A 136 8.39 2.85 30.67
C GLY A 136 7.34 1.78 30.32
N GLU A 137 6.06 2.13 30.44
CA GLU A 137 4.89 1.28 30.22
C GLU A 137 3.83 2.00 29.36
N THR A 138 4.21 3.00 28.55
CA THR A 138 3.27 3.73 27.70
C THR A 138 3.67 3.67 26.22
N VAL A 139 2.67 3.49 25.36
CA VAL A 139 2.78 3.47 23.90
C VAL A 139 2.04 4.64 23.30
N LEU A 140 2.65 5.28 22.31
CA LEU A 140 2.02 6.27 21.45
C LEU A 140 1.50 5.58 20.18
N CYS A 141 0.20 5.68 19.93
CA CYS A 141 -0.43 5.25 18.69
C CYS A 141 -0.40 6.43 17.72
N LEU A 142 0.32 6.27 16.62
CA LEU A 142 0.65 7.34 15.69
C LEU A 142 -0.21 7.26 14.43
N GLU A 143 -0.77 8.41 14.05
CA GLU A 143 -1.45 8.67 12.79
C GLU A 143 -0.49 9.45 11.88
N PRO A 144 -0.18 8.98 10.67
CA PRO A 144 0.72 9.67 9.76
C PRO A 144 0.08 10.97 9.26
N THR A 145 0.88 12.05 9.21
CA THR A 145 0.44 13.34 8.67
C THR A 145 0.63 13.38 7.15
N GLU A 146 0.10 14.42 6.51
CA GLU A 146 0.34 14.68 5.08
C GLU A 146 1.82 14.89 4.74
N LYS A 147 2.69 15.13 5.73
CA LYS A 147 4.14 15.29 5.51
C LYS A 147 4.87 13.96 5.43
N ASN A 148 4.22 12.87 5.86
CA ASN A 148 4.80 11.55 5.80
C ASN A 148 4.73 10.99 4.39
N ALA A 149 5.84 11.05 3.67
CA ALA A 149 5.94 10.53 2.32
C ALA A 149 5.99 8.99 2.25
N THR A 150 6.24 8.29 3.36
CA THR A 150 6.58 6.84 3.33
C THR A 150 5.55 5.93 4.00
N ASP A 151 4.66 6.48 4.82
CA ASP A 151 3.59 5.71 5.45
C ASP A 151 2.31 5.81 4.63
N ALA A 152 1.79 4.66 4.20
CA ALA A 152 0.59 4.53 3.38
C ALA A 152 -0.63 5.26 3.97
N GLY A 153 -0.79 5.33 5.29
CA GLY A 153 -1.92 6.05 5.90
C GLY A 153 -1.82 7.58 5.78
N GLY A 154 -0.63 8.10 5.46
CA GLY A 154 -0.39 9.53 5.27
C GLY A 154 -0.78 10.02 3.87
N LEU A 155 -1.03 9.10 2.94
CA LEU A 155 -1.41 9.40 1.56
C LEU A 155 -2.83 9.96 1.50
N ARG A 156 -3.08 10.81 0.50
CA ARG A 156 -4.37 11.46 0.25
C ARG A 156 -4.76 11.33 -1.23
N PRO A 157 -6.06 11.37 -1.56
CA PRO A 157 -6.52 11.47 -2.94
C PRO A 157 -5.81 12.63 -3.67
N GLY A 158 -5.27 12.35 -4.85
CA GLY A 158 -4.49 13.30 -5.66
C GLY A 158 -2.99 13.27 -5.42
N ASP A 159 -2.49 12.61 -4.37
CA ASP A 159 -1.06 12.40 -4.17
C ASP A 159 -0.48 11.54 -5.31
N CYS A 160 0.73 11.86 -5.75
CA CYS A 160 1.50 11.00 -6.65
C CYS A 160 2.43 10.13 -5.84
N ILE A 161 2.56 8.86 -6.22
CA ILE A 161 3.40 7.88 -5.53
C ILE A 161 4.27 7.10 -6.52
N ASP A 162 5.47 6.75 -6.06
CA ASP A 162 6.33 5.77 -6.69
C ASP A 162 6.09 4.42 -6.00
N VAL A 163 5.80 3.41 -6.81
CA VAL A 163 5.56 2.05 -6.34
C VAL A 163 6.74 1.16 -6.70
N ARG A 164 7.31 0.48 -5.71
CA ARG A 164 8.44 -0.44 -5.87
C ARG A 164 8.10 -1.80 -5.27
N LYS A 165 8.88 -2.83 -5.64
CA LYS A 165 8.76 -4.21 -5.13
C LYS A 165 7.31 -4.72 -5.16
N SER A 166 6.62 -4.54 -6.30
CA SER A 166 5.23 -4.96 -6.52
C SER A 166 4.21 -4.38 -5.52
N GLY A 167 4.46 -3.17 -4.98
CA GLY A 167 3.58 -2.57 -3.98
C GLY A 167 4.05 -2.74 -2.55
N GLY A 168 5.15 -3.45 -2.30
CA GLY A 168 5.74 -3.60 -0.97
C GLY A 168 6.43 -2.33 -0.46
N GLU A 169 6.80 -1.40 -1.34
CA GLU A 169 7.35 -0.09 -0.98
C GLU A 169 6.63 1.00 -1.77
N ILE A 170 6.11 1.99 -1.05
CA ILE A 170 5.34 3.11 -1.61
C ILE A 170 5.86 4.40 -1.00
N GLU A 171 6.19 5.36 -1.86
CA GLU A 171 6.70 6.66 -1.46
C GLU A 171 5.99 7.77 -2.22
N ARG A 172 5.57 8.83 -1.55
CA ARG A 172 5.01 10.02 -2.20
C ARG A 172 6.10 10.69 -3.04
N SER A 173 5.76 10.94 -4.31
CA SER A 173 6.61 11.64 -5.27
C SER A 173 5.89 12.88 -5.82
N THR A 174 6.63 13.70 -6.56
CA THR A 174 6.04 14.86 -7.24
C THR A 174 5.27 14.42 -8.47
N CYS A 175 4.07 14.95 -8.67
CA CYS A 175 3.32 14.75 -9.90
C CYS A 175 4.04 15.41 -11.08
N GLY A 176 4.86 14.65 -11.82
CA GLY A 176 5.50 15.14 -13.03
C GLY A 176 6.77 14.38 -13.47
N PHE A 177 6.72 13.95 -14.72
CA PHE A 177 7.83 13.81 -15.69
C PHE A 177 8.83 12.66 -15.68
N THR A 178 8.92 11.78 -14.68
CA THR A 178 9.81 10.60 -14.84
C THR A 178 9.30 9.36 -14.13
N GLY A 179 8.96 8.33 -14.90
CA GLY A 179 8.81 6.95 -14.39
C GLY A 179 7.39 6.46 -14.14
N GLY A 180 6.36 7.25 -14.45
CA GLY A 180 4.95 6.85 -14.32
C GLY A 180 4.49 6.79 -12.86
N PRO A 181 4.46 7.91 -12.13
CA PRO A 181 3.88 7.92 -10.79
C PRO A 181 2.42 7.47 -10.85
N HIS A 182 1.98 6.77 -9.82
CA HIS A 182 0.58 6.42 -9.65
C HIS A 182 -0.11 7.57 -8.92
N VAL A 183 -1.30 7.96 -9.37
CA VAL A 183 -2.12 8.95 -8.67
C VAL A 183 -3.04 8.21 -7.71
N VAL A 184 -2.95 8.57 -6.43
CA VAL A 184 -3.81 8.04 -5.37
C VAL A 184 -5.24 8.52 -5.61
N ILE A 185 -6.17 7.58 -5.69
CA ILE A 185 -7.61 7.84 -5.74
C ILE A 185 -8.19 7.80 -4.33
N ALA A 186 -7.83 6.77 -3.57
CA ALA A 186 -8.31 6.57 -2.22
C ALA A 186 -7.33 5.71 -1.41
N THR A 187 -7.47 5.80 -0.09
CA THR A 187 -6.79 4.94 0.89
C THR A 187 -7.84 4.34 1.80
N GLU A 188 -7.99 3.02 1.75
CA GLU A 188 -8.98 2.28 2.52
C GLU A 188 -8.29 1.50 3.64
N LEU A 189 -8.84 1.56 4.86
CA LEU A 189 -8.30 0.83 6.01
C LEU A 189 -9.13 -0.40 6.30
N HIS A 190 -8.49 -1.56 6.27
CA HIS A 190 -9.15 -2.85 6.50
C HIS A 190 -8.59 -3.56 7.73
N VAL A 191 -9.42 -4.38 8.38
CA VAL A 191 -9.05 -5.11 9.60
C VAL A 191 -8.03 -6.21 9.32
N LYS A 192 -8.04 -6.76 8.10
CA LYS A 192 -7.04 -7.68 7.56
C LYS A 192 -6.83 -7.34 6.09
N VAL A 193 -5.75 -7.80 5.46
CA VAL A 193 -5.71 -7.91 3.99
C VAL A 193 -6.36 -9.26 3.64
N PRO A 194 -7.70 -9.42 3.49
CA PRO A 194 -8.14 -10.52 2.66
C PRO A 194 -7.83 -10.11 1.23
N VAL A 195 -7.22 -11.02 0.49
CA VAL A 195 -6.99 -10.84 -0.94
C VAL A 195 -8.31 -10.48 -1.64
N THR A 196 -9.48 -10.78 -1.07
CA THR A 196 -10.82 -10.61 -1.62
C THR A 196 -11.60 -9.36 -1.16
N ASP A 197 -10.98 -8.35 -0.54
CA ASP A 197 -11.72 -7.27 0.15
C ASP A 197 -12.41 -6.26 -0.77
N ARG A 198 -12.28 -6.35 -2.10
CA ARG A 198 -12.88 -5.38 -3.04
C ARG A 198 -12.70 -3.92 -2.62
N ALA A 199 -11.58 -3.60 -1.97
CA ALA A 199 -11.39 -2.34 -1.26
C ALA A 199 -11.67 -1.11 -2.13
N CYS A 200 -11.33 -1.20 -3.42
CA CYS A 200 -11.49 -0.11 -4.37
C CYS A 200 -12.81 -0.15 -5.18
N GLU A 201 -13.79 -0.98 -4.81
CA GLU A 201 -15.03 -1.19 -5.58
C GLU A 201 -15.90 0.09 -5.65
N SER A 202 -15.83 0.93 -4.62
CA SER A 202 -16.48 2.24 -4.59
C SER A 202 -15.81 3.30 -5.49
N HIS A 203 -14.63 3.00 -6.05
CA HIS A 203 -13.77 3.94 -6.79
C HIS A 203 -13.53 3.42 -8.22
N PRO A 204 -14.49 3.58 -9.15
CA PRO A 204 -14.47 2.97 -10.49
C PRO A 204 -13.35 3.46 -11.41
N GLU A 205 -12.72 4.59 -11.09
CA GLU A 205 -11.53 5.13 -11.75
C GLU A 205 -10.23 4.42 -11.34
N THR A 206 -10.26 3.60 -10.29
CA THR A 206 -9.11 2.79 -9.85
C THR A 206 -8.69 1.85 -10.97
N ARG A 207 -7.39 1.75 -11.18
CA ARG A 207 -6.78 0.83 -12.14
C ARG A 207 -5.74 -0.09 -11.51
N GLU A 208 -5.15 0.32 -10.40
CA GLU A 208 -4.19 -0.50 -9.65
C GLU A 208 -4.44 -0.30 -8.16
N ALA A 209 -4.25 -1.36 -7.37
CA ALA A 209 -4.37 -1.29 -5.94
C ALA A 209 -3.14 -1.92 -5.29
N TYR A 210 -2.74 -1.40 -4.14
CA TYR A 210 -1.60 -1.89 -3.39
C TYR A 210 -1.95 -2.02 -1.91
N ALA A 211 -1.70 -3.19 -1.33
CA ALA A 211 -1.93 -3.41 0.09
C ALA A 211 -0.63 -3.27 0.89
N GLN A 212 -0.68 -2.48 1.96
CA GLN A 212 0.41 -2.29 2.92
C GLN A 212 -0.02 -2.77 4.30
N SER A 213 0.90 -3.39 5.03
CA SER A 213 0.64 -3.84 6.41
C SER A 213 0.66 -2.65 7.36
N SER A 214 -0.34 -2.55 8.22
CA SER A 214 -0.44 -1.59 9.33
C SER A 214 -0.55 -2.35 10.67
N LEU A 215 -0.72 -1.62 11.78
CA LEU A 215 -0.78 -2.18 13.12
C LEU A 215 -1.68 -3.41 13.24
N GLY A 216 -1.12 -4.45 13.86
CA GLY A 216 -1.84 -5.63 14.33
C GLY A 216 -2.57 -6.45 13.26
N GLY A 217 -2.10 -6.37 12.01
CA GLY A 217 -2.63 -7.16 10.91
C GLY A 217 -3.66 -6.42 10.05
N ARG A 218 -3.89 -5.13 10.31
CA ARG A 218 -4.69 -4.26 9.45
C ARG A 218 -3.98 -4.02 8.12
N ALA A 219 -4.77 -3.79 7.08
CA ALA A 219 -4.30 -3.40 5.76
C ALA A 219 -4.59 -1.92 5.51
N VAL A 220 -3.66 -1.20 4.91
CA VAL A 220 -3.98 0.01 4.17
C VAL A 220 -3.97 -0.37 2.69
N VAL A 221 -5.12 -0.32 2.02
CA VAL A 221 -5.22 -0.53 0.58
C VAL A 221 -5.22 0.83 -0.10
N ILE A 222 -4.25 1.05 -0.98
CA ILE A 222 -4.10 2.28 -1.73
C ILE A 222 -4.67 2.02 -3.12
N CYS A 223 -5.79 2.64 -3.42
CA CYS A 223 -6.45 2.61 -4.73
C CYS A 223 -5.83 3.71 -5.59
N THR A 224 -5.34 3.34 -6.77
CA THR A 224 -4.59 4.25 -7.64
C THR A 224 -5.01 4.12 -9.09
N LYS A 225 -4.66 5.12 -9.88
CA LYS A 225 -4.59 5.01 -11.33
C LYS A 225 -3.20 5.42 -11.80
N PRO A 226 -2.68 4.86 -12.90
CA PRO A 226 -1.46 5.37 -13.49
C PRO A 226 -1.63 6.85 -13.90
N ALA A 227 -0.55 7.64 -13.81
CA ALA A 227 -0.51 8.97 -14.40
C ALA A 227 -0.73 8.92 -15.92
N GLU A 228 -1.14 10.04 -16.51
CA GLU A 228 -1.51 10.13 -17.94
C GLU A 228 -0.39 9.67 -18.90
N ASP A 229 0.87 9.79 -18.50
CA ASP A 229 2.04 9.37 -19.30
C ASP A 229 2.58 7.97 -18.92
N SER A 230 1.77 7.14 -18.26
CA SER A 230 2.17 5.79 -17.88
C SER A 230 2.25 4.86 -19.11
N ASP A 231 3.36 4.15 -19.20
CA ASP A 231 3.60 3.06 -20.17
C ASP A 231 2.76 1.79 -19.90
N SER A 232 1.96 1.75 -18.83
CA SER A 232 1.12 0.61 -18.45
C SER A 232 -0.24 0.60 -19.15
N MET A 233 -0.64 -0.55 -19.71
CA MET A 233 -2.00 -0.74 -20.23
C MET A 233 -3.08 -0.65 -19.16
N ALA A 234 -2.74 -0.85 -17.88
CA ALA A 234 -3.71 -0.70 -16.78
C ALA A 234 -4.31 0.72 -16.75
N GLY A 235 -3.53 1.73 -17.19
CA GLY A 235 -3.94 3.14 -17.21
C GLY A 235 -4.63 3.56 -18.50
N ALA A 236 -4.82 2.65 -19.46
CA ALA A 236 -5.34 3.01 -20.77
C ALA A 236 -6.76 3.57 -20.70
N PHE A 237 -7.07 4.49 -21.61
CA PHE A 237 -8.42 5.02 -21.81
C PHE A 237 -9.09 4.44 -23.04
N VAL A 238 -10.42 4.35 -23.00
CA VAL A 238 -11.21 3.93 -24.17
C VAL A 238 -10.93 4.87 -25.34
N GLY A 239 -10.59 4.27 -26.48
CA GLY A 239 -10.26 4.98 -27.71
C GLY A 239 -8.76 5.16 -27.95
N GLU A 240 -7.91 4.98 -26.96
CA GLU A 240 -6.45 4.93 -27.12
C GLU A 240 -6.01 3.69 -27.90
N CYS A 241 -4.75 3.63 -28.33
CA CYS A 241 -4.23 2.53 -29.10
C CYS A 241 -3.07 1.83 -28.42
N ALA A 242 -2.88 0.56 -28.74
CA ALA A 242 -1.85 -0.29 -28.18
C ALA A 242 -1.01 -0.97 -29.26
N SER A 243 0.26 -1.20 -28.93
CA SER A 243 1.20 -1.99 -29.73
C SER A 243 1.12 -3.47 -29.35
N ASN A 244 1.10 -4.37 -30.35
CA ASN A 244 1.13 -5.82 -30.13
C ASN A 244 2.44 -6.30 -29.48
N VAL A 245 3.55 -5.59 -29.69
CA VAL A 245 4.89 -6.03 -29.25
C VAL A 245 5.10 -5.76 -27.77
N SER A 246 4.66 -4.59 -27.32
CA SER A 246 4.95 -4.10 -25.97
C SER A 246 3.73 -4.12 -25.06
N MET A 247 2.52 -4.28 -25.61
CA MET A 247 1.25 -4.11 -24.89
C MET A 247 1.32 -2.85 -24.02
N LYS A 248 1.59 -1.72 -24.68
CA LYS A 248 1.65 -0.37 -24.09
C LYS A 248 0.77 0.56 -24.90
N THR A 249 0.24 1.59 -24.23
CA THR A 249 -0.48 2.70 -24.88
C THR A 249 0.47 3.48 -25.78
N ILE A 250 0.01 3.79 -26.99
CA ILE A 250 0.73 4.57 -28.01
C ILE A 250 -0.26 5.41 -28.82
N ALA A 251 0.24 6.46 -29.45
CA ALA A 251 -0.56 7.26 -30.37
C ALA A 251 -1.12 6.37 -31.51
N CYS A 252 -2.42 6.47 -31.78
CA CYS A 252 -3.08 5.68 -32.82
C CYS A 252 -2.52 5.90 -34.23
N ALA A 253 -1.96 7.07 -34.50
CA ALA A 253 -1.29 7.36 -35.78
C ALA A 253 0.08 6.67 -35.92
N HIS A 254 0.62 6.11 -34.83
CA HIS A 254 1.93 5.46 -34.86
C HIS A 254 1.85 4.13 -35.61
N ARG A 255 2.82 3.86 -36.48
CA ARG A 255 2.84 2.67 -37.36
C ARG A 255 2.84 1.32 -36.63
N SER A 256 3.19 1.30 -35.35
CA SER A 256 3.19 0.10 -34.51
C SER A 256 1.88 -0.08 -33.73
N ALA A 257 0.92 0.83 -33.89
CA ALA A 257 -0.40 0.71 -33.29
C ALA A 257 -1.19 -0.36 -34.05
N THR A 258 -1.55 -1.42 -33.35
CA THR A 258 -2.24 -2.59 -33.92
C THR A 258 -3.62 -2.76 -33.34
N HIS A 259 -3.83 -2.27 -32.11
CA HIS A 259 -5.09 -2.39 -31.41
C HIS A 259 -5.61 -1.03 -30.93
N ARG A 260 -6.92 -0.94 -30.75
CA ARG A 260 -7.62 0.14 -30.07
C ARG A 260 -8.25 -0.37 -28.79
N VAL A 261 -8.21 0.43 -27.73
CA VAL A 261 -8.84 0.15 -26.45
C VAL A 261 -10.35 0.34 -26.59
N LEU A 262 -11.11 -0.74 -26.43
CA LEU A 262 -12.56 -0.74 -26.56
C LEU A 262 -13.26 -0.62 -25.20
N SER A 263 -12.69 -1.23 -24.16
CA SER A 263 -13.23 -1.22 -22.81
C SER A 263 -12.13 -1.43 -21.78
N VAL A 264 -12.30 -0.83 -20.60
CA VAL A 264 -11.43 -1.00 -19.44
C VAL A 264 -12.32 -1.23 -18.23
N ARG A 265 -12.16 -2.36 -17.56
CA ARG A 265 -12.99 -2.74 -16.41
C ARG A 265 -12.17 -3.31 -15.27
N THR A 266 -12.57 -3.00 -14.05
CA THR A 266 -12.04 -3.61 -12.84
C THR A 266 -12.84 -4.86 -12.49
N GLN A 267 -12.17 -5.90 -12.02
CA GLN A 267 -12.77 -7.14 -11.55
C GLN A 267 -12.06 -7.59 -10.27
N TYR A 268 -12.80 -8.27 -9.39
CA TYR A 268 -12.31 -8.74 -8.07
C TYR A 268 -12.42 -10.27 -7.94
N THR A 269 -12.45 -10.96 -9.07
CA THR A 269 -12.50 -12.42 -9.14
C THR A 269 -11.50 -12.85 -10.19
N GLU A 270 -10.75 -13.91 -9.92
CA GLU A 270 -9.82 -14.47 -10.90
C GLU A 270 -10.60 -14.96 -12.12
N PRO A 271 -10.44 -14.32 -13.30
CA PRO A 271 -11.14 -14.79 -14.48
C PRO A 271 -10.50 -16.11 -14.92
N ALA A 272 -11.33 -17.15 -15.10
CA ALA A 272 -10.88 -18.45 -15.62
C ALA A 272 -10.28 -18.31 -17.04
N ASP A 273 -10.67 -17.25 -17.75
CA ASP A 273 -10.15 -16.85 -19.05
C ASP A 273 -10.42 -15.33 -19.14
N PRO A 274 -9.44 -14.45 -19.42
CA PRO A 274 -9.63 -13.00 -19.45
C PRO A 274 -10.37 -12.55 -20.71
N LYS A 275 -11.52 -13.16 -20.98
CA LYS A 275 -12.24 -12.98 -22.23
C LYS A 275 -13.11 -11.73 -22.17
N CYS A 276 -13.02 -10.97 -23.25
CA CYS A 276 -13.81 -9.77 -23.50
C CYS A 276 -15.13 -10.13 -24.19
N GLU A 277 -15.80 -11.19 -23.73
CA GLU A 277 -16.97 -11.79 -24.42
C GLU A 277 -18.14 -10.80 -24.57
N GLU A 278 -18.30 -9.90 -23.61
CA GLU A 278 -19.34 -8.87 -23.63
C GLU A 278 -18.95 -7.62 -24.45
N VAL A 279 -17.70 -7.52 -24.90
CA VAL A 279 -17.19 -6.34 -25.60
C VAL A 279 -17.11 -6.64 -27.08
N THR A 280 -18.09 -6.12 -27.81
CA THR A 280 -18.21 -6.25 -29.26
C THR A 280 -16.88 -5.90 -29.95
N ASN A 281 -16.39 -6.82 -30.78
CA ASN A 281 -15.18 -6.66 -31.62
C ASN A 281 -13.84 -6.69 -30.87
N ALA A 282 -13.84 -7.08 -29.59
CA ALA A 282 -12.60 -7.33 -28.87
C ALA A 282 -11.93 -8.61 -29.37
N ASN A 283 -10.72 -8.49 -29.89
CA ASN A 283 -9.90 -9.58 -30.43
C ASN A 283 -8.66 -9.89 -29.58
N ALA A 284 -8.37 -9.04 -28.60
CA ALA A 284 -7.30 -9.22 -27.65
C ALA A 284 -7.72 -8.69 -26.27
N ALA A 285 -7.06 -9.18 -25.23
CA ALA A 285 -7.23 -8.70 -23.88
C ALA A 285 -5.87 -8.51 -23.22
N SER A 286 -5.74 -7.48 -22.40
CA SER A 286 -4.66 -7.32 -21.45
C SER A 286 -5.22 -7.41 -20.05
N VAL A 287 -4.53 -8.10 -19.16
CA VAL A 287 -4.89 -8.15 -17.75
C VAL A 287 -3.73 -7.59 -16.94
N SER A 288 -4.01 -6.54 -16.18
CA SER A 288 -3.11 -6.12 -15.11
C SER A 288 -3.55 -6.80 -13.82
N VAL A 289 -2.59 -7.45 -13.14
CA VAL A 289 -2.77 -8.11 -11.86
C VAL A 289 -1.71 -7.59 -10.88
N ASN A 290 -2.07 -7.52 -9.61
CA ASN A 290 -1.15 -7.31 -8.52
C ASN A 290 -1.25 -8.49 -7.54
N ASP A 291 -0.12 -9.06 -7.14
CA ASP A 291 -0.06 -10.20 -6.21
C ASP A 291 -0.58 -9.85 -4.80
N ASN A 292 -0.66 -8.56 -4.46
CA ASN A 292 -1.02 -8.08 -3.13
C ASN A 292 -2.50 -7.67 -2.97
N THR A 293 -3.31 -7.72 -4.04
CA THR A 293 -4.74 -7.33 -4.02
C THR A 293 -5.57 -8.18 -5.00
N ASP A 294 -6.88 -8.36 -4.80
CA ASP A 294 -7.79 -8.97 -5.80
C ASP A 294 -8.08 -8.07 -7.00
N LEU A 295 -7.71 -6.79 -6.96
CA LEU A 295 -8.00 -5.90 -8.08
C LEU A 295 -7.29 -6.39 -9.35
N ARG A 296 -8.10 -6.72 -10.34
CA ARG A 296 -7.65 -7.04 -11.70
C ARG A 296 -8.24 -6.01 -12.64
N VAL A 297 -7.41 -5.50 -13.55
CA VAL A 297 -7.90 -4.64 -14.64
C VAL A 297 -7.85 -5.42 -15.94
N VAL A 298 -9.01 -5.58 -16.55
CA VAL A 298 -9.15 -6.19 -17.87
C VAL A 298 -9.33 -5.07 -18.88
N VAL A 299 -8.40 -5.00 -19.83
CA VAL A 299 -8.45 -4.08 -20.97
C VAL A 299 -8.79 -4.88 -22.22
N CYS A 300 -9.93 -4.57 -22.82
CA CYS A 300 -10.39 -5.19 -24.05
C CYS A 300 -9.92 -4.39 -25.26
N LEU A 301 -9.25 -5.08 -26.16
CA LEU A 301 -8.60 -4.51 -27.32
C LEU A 301 -9.27 -5.03 -28.59
N GLY A 302 -9.45 -4.13 -29.55
CA GLY A 302 -9.97 -4.44 -30.88
C GLY A 302 -9.05 -3.91 -31.97
N PRO A 303 -9.40 -4.09 -33.25
CA PRO A 303 -8.64 -3.57 -34.37
C PRO A 303 -8.54 -2.03 -34.37
N ILE A 304 -7.43 -1.46 -34.84
CA ILE A 304 -7.29 0.01 -34.95
C ILE A 304 -8.04 0.60 -36.15
N ASP A 305 -8.05 -0.12 -37.27
CA ASP A 305 -8.67 0.33 -38.51
C ASP A 305 -10.19 0.17 -38.42
N GLN A 306 -10.94 1.27 -38.60
CA GLN A 306 -12.40 1.23 -38.62
C GLN A 306 -12.95 0.43 -39.81
N ASN A 307 -12.17 0.29 -40.88
CA ASN A 307 -12.51 -0.55 -42.01
C ASN A 307 -12.19 -2.03 -41.75
N HIS A 308 -11.65 -2.39 -40.59
CA HIS A 308 -11.44 -3.79 -40.25
C HIS A 308 -12.79 -4.51 -40.14
N LEU A 309 -12.88 -5.75 -40.65
CA LEU A 309 -14.08 -6.58 -40.55
C LEU A 309 -14.60 -6.77 -39.13
N GLY A 310 -13.69 -6.64 -38.17
CA GLY A 310 -13.99 -6.58 -36.76
C GLY A 310 -15.13 -5.61 -36.46
N TYR A 311 -15.32 -4.52 -37.21
CA TYR A 311 -16.40 -3.55 -36.99
C TYR A 311 -17.69 -3.78 -37.80
N ALA A 312 -17.74 -4.84 -38.61
CA ALA A 312 -18.84 -5.08 -39.55
C ALA A 312 -20.22 -5.19 -38.88
N ARG A 313 -21.26 -4.70 -39.52
CA ARG A 313 -22.66 -4.82 -39.08
C ARG A 313 -23.53 -5.36 -40.21
N PRO A 314 -24.68 -5.99 -39.90
CA PRO A 314 -25.67 -6.33 -40.92
C PRO A 314 -25.97 -5.14 -41.83
N GLY A 315 -25.81 -5.33 -43.13
CA GLY A 315 -25.98 -4.31 -44.16
C GLY A 315 -24.68 -3.74 -44.73
N ASP A 316 -23.55 -3.86 -44.03
CA ASP A 316 -22.24 -3.39 -44.49
C ASP A 316 -21.73 -4.24 -45.66
N CYS A 317 -20.86 -3.65 -46.48
CA CYS A 317 -20.22 -4.34 -47.59
C CYS A 317 -18.74 -4.60 -47.30
N VAL A 318 -18.26 -5.74 -47.79
CA VAL A 318 -16.90 -6.21 -47.59
C VAL A 318 -16.25 -6.52 -48.94
N THR A 319 -14.93 -6.45 -48.96
CA THR A 319 -14.09 -6.95 -50.06
C THR A 319 -13.19 -8.06 -49.52
N GLY A 320 -12.60 -8.87 -50.40
CA GLY A 320 -11.65 -9.92 -50.00
C GLY A 320 -12.31 -11.25 -49.63
N TYR A 321 -13.65 -11.34 -49.65
CA TYR A 321 -14.35 -12.58 -49.38
C TYR A 321 -14.23 -13.56 -50.55
N ALA A 322 -14.30 -13.07 -51.80
CA ALA A 322 -14.30 -13.90 -52.99
C ALA A 322 -12.90 -14.36 -53.44
N GLY A 323 -11.90 -14.32 -52.55
CA GLY A 323 -10.51 -14.69 -52.88
C GLY A 323 -9.73 -13.64 -53.66
N THR A 324 -10.17 -12.38 -53.65
CA THR A 324 -9.38 -11.25 -54.13
C THR A 324 -8.13 -11.09 -53.24
N ALA A 325 -6.98 -10.72 -53.83
CA ALA A 325 -5.64 -10.82 -53.21
C ALA A 325 -5.37 -9.91 -51.99
N GLY A 326 -6.41 -9.30 -51.40
CA GLY A 326 -6.32 -8.43 -50.23
C GLY A 326 -6.87 -9.09 -48.97
N LEU A 327 -6.41 -8.62 -47.81
CA LEU A 327 -7.07 -8.95 -46.54
C LEU A 327 -8.49 -8.38 -46.57
N PRO A 328 -9.49 -9.17 -46.15
CA PRO A 328 -10.85 -8.71 -46.26
C PRO A 328 -11.11 -7.57 -45.27
N ARG A 329 -11.91 -6.60 -45.71
CA ARG A 329 -12.16 -5.31 -45.03
C ARG A 329 -13.52 -4.75 -45.42
N LEU A 330 -14.04 -3.86 -44.58
CA LEU A 330 -15.22 -3.06 -44.88
C LEU A 330 -14.90 -2.05 -45.98
N VAL A 331 -15.84 -1.89 -46.90
CA VAL A 331 -15.80 -0.93 -47.99
C VAL A 331 -17.19 -0.31 -48.16
N SER A 332 -17.26 0.79 -48.91
CA SER A 332 -18.57 1.31 -49.32
C SER A 332 -19.31 0.26 -50.16
N CYS A 333 -20.63 0.14 -49.98
CA CYS A 333 -21.44 -0.74 -50.82
C CYS A 333 -21.50 -0.30 -52.29
N ASP A 334 -21.18 0.96 -52.57
CA ASP A 334 -21.07 1.47 -53.94
C ASP A 334 -19.67 1.23 -54.54
N ASP A 335 -18.72 0.69 -53.77
CA ASP A 335 -17.38 0.39 -54.26
C ASP A 335 -17.43 -0.84 -55.17
N SER A 336 -16.87 -0.73 -56.37
CA SER A 336 -16.77 -1.84 -57.33
C SER A 336 -16.00 -3.07 -56.82
N SER A 337 -15.23 -2.91 -55.72
CA SER A 337 -14.52 -3.99 -55.05
C SER A 337 -15.34 -4.70 -53.96
N ALA A 338 -16.54 -4.21 -53.63
CA ALA A 338 -17.46 -4.92 -52.74
C ALA A 338 -17.86 -6.27 -53.37
N ASP A 339 -17.49 -7.36 -52.72
CA ASP A 339 -17.75 -8.73 -53.17
C ASP A 339 -18.65 -9.53 -52.22
N GLY A 340 -19.05 -8.92 -51.10
CA GLY A 340 -20.06 -9.48 -50.20
C GLY A 340 -20.75 -8.43 -49.34
N ARG A 341 -21.98 -8.72 -48.93
CA ARG A 341 -22.78 -7.93 -48.00
C ARG A 341 -23.09 -8.74 -46.75
N VAL A 342 -22.87 -8.13 -45.60
CA VAL A 342 -23.10 -8.74 -44.29
C VAL A 342 -24.58 -8.90 -44.04
N THR A 343 -25.02 -10.12 -43.75
CA THR A 343 -26.40 -10.43 -43.37
C THR A 343 -26.54 -10.58 -41.86
N SER A 344 -25.58 -11.23 -41.22
CA SER A 344 -25.53 -11.40 -39.77
C SER A 344 -24.10 -11.47 -39.25
N VAL A 345 -23.95 -11.12 -37.97
CA VAL A 345 -22.69 -11.18 -37.23
C VAL A 345 -23.00 -11.90 -35.93
N TYR A 346 -22.14 -12.85 -35.57
CA TYR A 346 -22.24 -13.63 -34.36
C TYR A 346 -20.93 -13.56 -33.56
N ASP A 347 -21.02 -13.51 -32.24
CA ASP A 347 -19.84 -13.49 -31.35
C ASP A 347 -19.22 -14.89 -31.13
N GLU A 348 -19.69 -15.90 -31.86
CA GLU A 348 -19.23 -17.28 -31.75
C GLU A 348 -18.58 -17.78 -33.05
N ALA A 349 -17.48 -18.52 -32.89
CA ALA A 349 -16.64 -18.94 -34.01
C ALA A 349 -17.28 -19.99 -34.89
N ASN A 350 -18.28 -20.75 -34.40
CA ASN A 350 -18.79 -21.96 -35.05
C ASN A 350 -20.28 -21.92 -35.40
N ILE A 351 -20.91 -20.74 -35.35
CA ILE A 351 -22.29 -20.61 -35.80
C ILE A 351 -22.37 -20.84 -37.32
N GLY A 352 -23.38 -21.59 -37.73
CA GLY A 352 -23.67 -21.86 -39.14
C GLY A 352 -24.42 -20.67 -39.75
N CYS A 353 -23.99 -20.23 -40.93
CA CYS A 353 -24.74 -19.28 -41.74
C CYS A 353 -25.93 -19.97 -42.43
N SER A 354 -26.91 -19.19 -42.87
CA SER A 354 -28.08 -19.71 -43.58
C SER A 354 -27.69 -20.32 -44.93
N ALA A 355 -28.55 -21.19 -45.47
CA ALA A 355 -28.31 -21.78 -46.78
C ALA A 355 -28.18 -20.68 -47.86
N GLY A 356 -27.08 -20.72 -48.62
CA GLY A 356 -26.75 -19.69 -49.63
C GLY A 356 -25.88 -18.55 -49.12
N GLU A 357 -25.59 -18.51 -47.82
CA GLU A 357 -24.66 -17.56 -47.23
C GLU A 357 -23.26 -18.13 -47.11
N ALA A 358 -22.31 -17.22 -47.24
CA ALA A 358 -20.90 -17.37 -47.03
C ALA A 358 -20.53 -17.17 -45.56
N ARG A 359 -19.50 -17.89 -45.08
CA ARG A 359 -18.95 -17.73 -43.72
C ARG A 359 -17.53 -17.17 -43.76
N MET A 360 -17.28 -16.17 -42.92
CA MET A 360 -15.94 -15.62 -42.69
C MET A 360 -15.67 -15.44 -41.19
N SER A 361 -14.43 -15.66 -40.75
CA SER A 361 -13.98 -15.27 -39.41
C SER A 361 -13.53 -13.80 -39.41
N ARG A 362 -13.89 -13.06 -38.36
CA ARG A 362 -13.37 -11.70 -38.13
C ARG A 362 -11.88 -11.65 -37.81
N GLU A 363 -11.28 -12.77 -37.41
CA GLU A 363 -9.91 -12.84 -36.93
C GLU A 363 -9.15 -14.01 -37.56
N ALA A 364 -7.88 -13.77 -37.90
CA ALA A 364 -6.95 -14.81 -38.34
C ALA A 364 -6.22 -15.39 -37.13
N GLY A 365 -6.28 -16.71 -36.94
CA GLY A 365 -5.41 -17.44 -36.01
C GLY A 365 -5.90 -17.57 -34.56
N VAL A 366 -7.17 -17.31 -34.26
CA VAL A 366 -7.73 -17.40 -32.90
C VAL A 366 -8.83 -18.47 -32.85
N SER A 367 -8.86 -19.28 -31.78
CA SER A 367 -9.84 -20.35 -31.56
C SER A 367 -11.21 -19.86 -31.08
N HIS A 368 -11.31 -18.57 -30.78
CA HIS A 368 -12.54 -17.85 -30.42
C HIS A 368 -12.55 -16.58 -31.27
N GLY A 369 -13.54 -16.45 -32.14
CA GLY A 369 -13.65 -15.34 -33.09
C GLY A 369 -15.10 -15.19 -33.52
N SER A 370 -15.50 -13.99 -33.89
CA SER A 370 -16.87 -13.72 -34.35
C SER A 370 -17.06 -14.20 -35.79
N THR A 371 -18.19 -14.87 -36.06
CA THR A 371 -18.58 -15.32 -37.40
C THR A 371 -19.35 -14.21 -38.12
N ILE A 372 -18.92 -13.87 -39.33
CA ILE A 372 -19.69 -13.02 -40.26
C ILE A 372 -20.33 -13.91 -41.31
N CYS A 373 -21.64 -13.74 -41.50
CA CYS A 373 -22.38 -14.31 -42.62
C CYS A 373 -22.58 -13.26 -43.72
N LEU A 374 -22.34 -13.66 -44.95
CA LEU A 374 -22.30 -12.78 -46.11
C LEU A 374 -23.14 -13.36 -47.27
N VAL A 375 -23.66 -12.49 -48.12
CA VAL A 375 -24.17 -12.86 -49.45
C VAL A 375 -23.39 -12.08 -50.51
N ALA A 376 -23.21 -12.66 -51.70
CA ALA A 376 -22.57 -11.93 -52.80
C ALA A 376 -23.37 -10.65 -53.14
N THR A 377 -22.66 -9.55 -53.36
CA THR A 377 -23.22 -8.25 -53.77
C THR A 377 -23.47 -8.16 -55.26
#